data_AF-A0A1F4Z8N0-F1
#
_entry.id   AF-A0A1F4Z8N0-F1
#
_cell.length_a   1.000
_cell.length_b   1.000
_cell.length_c   1.000
_cell.angle_alpha   90.00
_cell.angle_beta   90.00
_cell.angle_gamma   90.00
#
_symmetry.space_group_name_H-M   'P 1'
#
loop_
_entity.id
_entity.type
_entity.pdbx_description
1 polymer ?
#
loop_
_entity_poly.entity_id
_entity_poly.type
_entity_poly.pdbx_seq_one_letter_code
_entity_poly.pdbx_strand_id
1 'polypeptide(L)'
;MPQLNFPKNSLIYSAVLLRLFFAVFFYHPDLKSQFYHAGFLKEGIVNIYDFLALRRSTLPYSDTFNYPPLTYFALGGWHIAASLITGPGLDLWLSDWSDRHLFNPDLFTYILVLKLPYLLADLLILKLLLTLVDPKFTHRLSLLWLFNPVSLYAVYMIGQFDILPALLTVWSLLLVTKNRLTPAAFVLGLGAALKTYPLLLVPFIIFRSRSPSRMLAVGLSAVSGWLIPMLPFFSTPSFVQSVFQSSLAGRIFTTPYFLLFYLLLLGFSFRDRFRLDLTPEFMGTTLAVLMFSRFHAQWAVWTLPFVMLTQARRPRLNIFASFFALAFFALIFLIPDQYLSVGLFTPLIPYLTTIPPLAAQLPQLPFDLLFRGLLLFSGFWIVLSTFTHASQNS
;
A
#
# COMPACT_ATOMS: atom_id res chain seq x y z
N MET A 1 -23.42 26.08 11.77
CA MET A 1 -23.17 24.80 12.47
C MET A 1 -22.22 25.08 13.62
N PRO A 2 -22.54 24.68 14.86
CA PRO A 2 -21.62 24.87 15.98
C PRO A 2 -20.31 24.14 15.70
N GLN A 3 -19.18 24.82 15.84
CA GLN A 3 -17.88 24.17 15.81
C GLN A 3 -17.79 23.28 17.05
N LEU A 4 -18.02 21.97 16.88
CA LEU A 4 -17.64 20.96 17.85
C LEU A 4 -16.12 21.03 18.03
N ASN A 5 -15.67 21.79 19.01
CA ASN A 5 -14.28 21.89 19.42
C ASN A 5 -13.90 20.65 20.21
N PHE A 6 -13.67 19.53 19.52
CA PHE A 6 -12.98 18.41 20.15
C PHE A 6 -11.52 18.82 20.39
N PRO A 7 -10.98 18.67 21.61
CA PRO A 7 -9.56 18.91 21.84
C PRO A 7 -8.76 17.98 20.91
N LYS A 8 -7.81 18.54 20.16
CA LYS A 8 -7.02 17.85 19.11
C LYS A 8 -6.48 16.47 19.54
N ASN A 9 -6.21 16.30 20.83
CA ASN A 9 -5.71 15.07 21.42
C ASN A 9 -6.78 13.96 21.48
N SER A 10 -8.04 14.26 21.82
CA SER A 10 -9.09 13.23 21.93
C SER A 10 -9.40 12.56 20.59
N LEU A 11 -9.31 13.33 19.49
CA LEU A 11 -9.48 12.81 18.14
C LEU A 11 -8.39 11.78 17.78
N ILE A 12 -7.13 12.12 18.07
CA ILE A 12 -5.99 11.24 17.81
C ILE A 12 -6.08 9.99 18.67
N TYR A 13 -6.39 10.12 19.97
CA TYR A 13 -6.58 8.96 20.84
C TYR A 13 -7.69 8.04 20.34
N SER A 14 -8.85 8.61 19.98
CA SER A 14 -9.98 7.82 19.45
C SER A 14 -9.60 7.08 18.16
N ALA A 15 -8.87 7.74 17.27
CA ALA A 15 -8.43 7.14 16.02
C ALA A 15 -7.35 6.08 16.20
N VAL A 16 -6.46 6.22 17.19
CA VAL A 16 -5.46 5.20 17.55
C VAL A 16 -6.16 3.99 18.18
N LEU A 17 -7.09 4.21 19.11
CA LEU A 17 -7.89 3.12 19.70
C LEU A 17 -8.67 2.35 18.64
N LEU A 18 -9.28 3.06 17.69
CA LEU A 18 -9.97 2.43 16.56
C LEU A 18 -9.03 1.55 15.73
N ARG A 19 -7.83 2.04 15.41
CA ARG A 19 -6.82 1.26 14.67
C ARG A 19 -6.34 0.05 15.44
N LEU A 20 -6.10 0.20 16.74
CA LEU A 20 -5.70 -0.91 17.60
C LEU A 20 -6.79 -1.97 17.65
N PHE A 21 -8.07 -1.57 17.76
CA PHE A 21 -9.19 -2.50 17.65
C PHE A 21 -9.17 -3.28 16.34
N PHE A 22 -9.07 -2.60 15.19
CA PHE A 22 -8.98 -3.28 13.89
C PHE A 22 -7.71 -4.11 13.73
N ALA A 23 -6.58 -3.67 14.30
CA ALA A 23 -5.32 -4.40 14.24
C ALA A 23 -5.40 -5.72 14.99
N VAL A 24 -6.02 -5.74 16.16
CA VAL A 24 -6.12 -6.92 17.04
C VAL A 24 -7.10 -7.94 16.49
N PHE A 25 -8.32 -7.52 16.16
CA PHE A 25 -9.45 -8.45 16.01
C PHE A 25 -9.69 -8.98 14.60
N PHE A 26 -8.95 -8.50 13.61
CA PHE A 26 -9.13 -8.88 12.21
C PHE A 26 -7.88 -9.53 11.64
N TYR A 27 -8.07 -10.48 10.74
CA TYR A 27 -6.97 -11.30 10.23
C TYR A 27 -7.18 -11.70 8.77
N HIS A 28 -6.10 -11.61 8.00
CA HIS A 28 -6.00 -12.19 6.68
C HIS A 28 -4.77 -13.11 6.62
N PRO A 29 -4.86 -14.29 5.96
CA PRO A 29 -3.76 -15.25 5.85
C PRO A 29 -2.46 -14.67 5.28
N ASP A 30 -2.54 -13.71 4.36
CA ASP A 30 -1.37 -13.01 3.82
C ASP A 30 -0.43 -12.42 4.88
N LEU A 31 -0.96 -11.89 6.00
CA LEU A 31 -0.11 -11.39 7.10
C LEU A 31 0.79 -12.53 7.61
N LYS A 32 0.20 -13.70 7.82
CA LYS A 32 0.90 -14.90 8.27
C LYS A 32 1.89 -15.41 7.22
N SER A 33 1.49 -15.46 5.95
CA SER A 33 2.36 -15.86 4.83
C SER A 33 3.63 -14.99 4.74
N GLN A 34 3.45 -13.67 4.83
CA GLN A 34 4.54 -12.71 4.75
C GLN A 34 5.52 -12.85 5.91
N PHE A 35 5.01 -12.98 7.14
CA PHE A 35 5.85 -13.13 8.32
C PHE A 35 6.42 -14.54 8.49
N TYR A 36 5.74 -15.57 8.02
CA TYR A 36 6.29 -16.93 7.96
C TYR A 36 7.55 -16.96 7.10
N HIS A 37 7.48 -16.41 5.87
CA HIS A 37 8.67 -16.30 5.03
C HIS A 37 9.73 -15.40 5.65
N ALA A 38 9.35 -14.22 6.15
CA ALA A 38 10.30 -13.28 6.75
C ALA A 38 10.97 -13.80 8.03
N GLY A 39 10.32 -14.74 8.73
CA GLY A 39 10.81 -15.36 9.96
C GLY A 39 12.11 -16.12 9.78
N PHE A 40 12.36 -16.68 8.59
CA PHE A 40 13.63 -17.37 8.27
C PHE A 40 14.87 -16.48 8.42
N LEU A 41 14.72 -15.14 8.42
CA LEU A 41 15.84 -14.23 8.67
C LEU A 41 16.40 -14.42 10.09
N LYS A 42 15.53 -14.72 11.06
CA LYS A 42 15.91 -15.01 12.45
C LYS A 42 16.75 -16.30 12.55
N GLU A 43 16.56 -17.24 11.64
CA GLU A 43 17.33 -18.48 11.52
C GLU A 43 18.67 -18.28 10.78
N GLY A 44 18.99 -17.04 10.38
CA GLY A 44 20.22 -16.71 9.64
C GLY A 44 20.11 -16.91 8.13
N ILE A 45 18.93 -17.18 7.58
CA ILE A 45 18.73 -17.30 6.14
C ILE A 45 18.70 -15.90 5.52
N VAL A 46 19.77 -15.54 4.81
CA VAL A 46 19.84 -14.23 4.12
C VAL A 46 19.20 -14.30 2.73
N ASN A 47 19.41 -15.39 2.00
CA ASN A 47 18.84 -15.61 0.67
C ASN A 47 17.62 -16.52 0.72
N ILE A 48 16.47 -15.90 1.02
CA ILE A 48 15.18 -16.58 1.08
C ILE A 48 14.78 -17.23 -0.25
N TYR A 49 15.20 -16.66 -1.38
CA TYR A 49 14.79 -17.13 -2.70
C TYR A 49 15.36 -18.50 -3.02
N ASP A 50 16.67 -18.71 -2.85
CA ASP A 50 17.29 -20.02 -3.05
C ASP A 50 16.88 -21.01 -1.97
N PHE A 51 16.72 -20.55 -0.73
CA PHE A 51 16.22 -21.39 0.36
C PHE A 51 14.84 -21.99 0.03
N LEU A 52 13.88 -21.16 -0.39
CA LEU A 52 12.55 -21.64 -0.77
C LEU A 52 12.60 -22.50 -2.05
N ALA A 53 13.40 -22.13 -3.05
CA ALA A 53 13.55 -22.93 -4.27
C ALA A 53 13.99 -24.37 -3.98
N LEU A 54 14.89 -24.55 -3.00
CA LEU A 54 15.41 -25.87 -2.63
C LEU A 54 14.54 -26.63 -1.63
N ARG A 55 13.78 -25.95 -0.76
CA ARG A 55 13.13 -26.56 0.40
C ARG A 55 11.61 -26.47 0.44
N ARG A 56 10.97 -25.72 -0.46
CA ARG A 56 9.51 -25.47 -0.44
C ARG A 56 8.63 -26.72 -0.25
N SER A 57 9.00 -27.86 -0.82
CA SER A 57 8.23 -29.10 -0.74
C SER A 57 8.26 -29.77 0.63
N THR A 58 9.20 -29.37 1.48
CA THR A 58 9.40 -29.89 2.84
C THR A 58 8.93 -28.92 3.92
N LEU A 59 8.53 -27.71 3.54
CA LEU A 59 8.07 -26.68 4.46
C LEU A 59 6.57 -26.82 4.73
N PRO A 60 6.08 -26.47 5.94
CA PRO A 60 4.64 -26.42 6.27
C PRO A 60 3.81 -25.54 5.33
N TYR A 61 4.43 -24.55 4.71
CA TYR A 61 3.83 -23.68 3.70
C TYR A 61 4.77 -23.53 2.51
N SER A 62 4.25 -23.79 1.32
CA SER A 62 5.01 -24.04 0.10
C SER A 62 4.88 -22.94 -0.96
N ASP A 63 4.33 -21.78 -0.60
CA ASP A 63 4.19 -20.64 -1.51
C ASP A 63 5.55 -19.94 -1.72
N THR A 64 5.61 -19.02 -2.68
CA THR A 64 6.84 -18.31 -3.02
C THR A 64 6.91 -16.92 -2.39
N PHE A 65 8.13 -16.45 -2.12
CA PHE A 65 8.36 -15.06 -1.70
C PHE A 65 8.56 -14.16 -2.93
N ASN A 66 7.48 -13.48 -3.35
CA ASN A 66 7.44 -12.70 -4.60
C ASN A 66 7.71 -11.20 -4.43
N TYR A 67 8.38 -10.80 -3.35
CA TYR A 67 8.69 -9.41 -3.05
C TYR A 67 10.19 -9.15 -3.15
N PRO A 68 10.63 -7.90 -3.42
CA PRO A 68 12.05 -7.60 -3.45
C PRO A 68 12.68 -7.67 -2.04
N PRO A 69 14.01 -7.76 -1.93
CA PRO A 69 14.68 -8.23 -0.71
C PRO A 69 14.52 -7.29 0.47
N LEU A 70 14.34 -5.99 0.23
CA LEU A 70 14.13 -5.03 1.32
C LEU A 70 12.85 -5.35 2.10
N THR A 71 11.83 -5.94 1.47
CA THR A 71 10.64 -6.42 2.19
C THR A 71 10.97 -7.57 3.12
N TYR A 72 11.79 -8.52 2.67
CA TYR A 72 12.25 -9.65 3.49
C TYR A 72 13.01 -9.13 4.72
N PHE A 73 13.95 -8.21 4.53
CA PHE A 73 14.72 -7.64 5.63
C PHE A 73 13.89 -6.75 6.56
N ALA A 74 12.97 -5.95 6.04
CA ALA A 74 12.11 -5.09 6.85
C ALA A 74 11.17 -5.91 7.74
N LEU A 75 10.48 -6.90 7.16
CA LEU A 75 9.58 -7.76 7.91
C LEU A 75 10.33 -8.73 8.82
N GLY A 76 11.46 -9.29 8.37
CA GLY A 76 12.25 -10.23 9.16
C GLY A 76 12.96 -9.54 10.33
N GLY A 77 13.45 -8.32 10.13
CA GLY A 77 13.97 -7.49 11.21
C GLY A 77 12.91 -7.17 12.26
N TRP A 78 11.68 -6.87 11.82
CA TRP A 78 10.56 -6.74 12.75
C TRP A 78 10.20 -8.07 13.42
N HIS A 79 10.23 -9.19 12.70
CA HIS A 79 9.95 -10.52 13.26
C HIS A 79 10.90 -10.88 14.40
N ILE A 80 12.19 -10.56 14.28
CA ILE A 80 13.18 -10.74 15.34
C ILE A 80 12.78 -9.93 16.58
N ALA A 81 12.44 -8.65 16.41
CA ALA A 81 11.99 -7.79 17.51
C ALA A 81 10.66 -8.28 18.12
N ALA A 82 9.71 -8.67 17.29
CA ALA A 82 8.42 -9.22 17.70
C ALA A 82 8.60 -10.49 18.54
N SER A 83 9.51 -11.38 18.14
CA SER A 83 9.83 -12.60 18.87
C SER A 83 10.37 -12.35 20.29
N LEU A 84 11.02 -11.20 20.53
CA LEU A 84 11.46 -10.81 21.88
C LEU A 84 10.29 -10.43 22.79
N ILE A 85 9.17 -10.00 22.20
CA ILE A 85 7.94 -9.61 22.91
C ILE A 85 7.04 -10.83 23.11
N THR A 86 6.89 -11.65 22.07
CA THR A 86 5.92 -12.75 22.02
C THR A 86 6.49 -14.12 22.39
N GLY A 87 7.82 -14.24 22.48
CA GLY A 87 8.50 -15.52 22.70
C GLY A 87 8.45 -16.45 21.47
N PRO A 88 8.86 -17.73 21.64
CA PRO A 88 8.96 -18.71 20.55
C PRO A 88 7.59 -19.16 20.00
N GLY A 89 6.49 -18.89 20.73
CA GLY A 89 5.15 -19.25 20.30
C GLY A 89 4.73 -18.59 18.98
N LEU A 90 5.29 -17.42 18.65
CA LEU A 90 5.06 -16.76 17.36
C LEU A 90 5.57 -17.61 16.18
N ASP A 91 6.77 -18.19 16.28
CA ASP A 91 7.33 -19.03 15.21
C ASP A 91 6.50 -20.31 15.00
N LEU A 92 6.05 -20.90 16.12
CA LEU A 92 5.17 -22.07 16.10
C LEU A 92 3.83 -21.74 15.45
N TRP A 93 3.23 -20.59 15.80
CA TRP A 93 1.98 -20.14 15.21
C TRP A 93 2.11 -19.82 13.72
N LEU A 94 3.19 -19.15 13.30
CA LEU A 94 3.45 -18.88 11.89
C LEU A 94 3.63 -20.17 11.08
N SER A 95 4.16 -21.22 11.70
CA SER A 95 4.38 -22.54 11.06
C SER A 95 3.15 -23.45 11.06
N ASP A 96 2.16 -23.20 11.92
CA ASP A 96 0.92 -24.01 11.99
C ASP A 96 -0.11 -23.59 10.93
N TRP A 97 -0.11 -24.21 9.76
CA TRP A 97 -1.11 -23.90 8.71
C TRP A 97 -2.41 -24.72 8.81
N SER A 98 -2.61 -25.47 9.90
CA SER A 98 -3.88 -26.16 10.18
C SER A 98 -4.91 -25.22 10.80
N ASP A 99 -6.17 -25.62 10.90
CA ASP A 99 -7.22 -24.81 11.54
C ASP A 99 -6.95 -24.49 13.04
N ARG A 100 -6.02 -25.21 13.68
CA ARG A 100 -5.67 -25.02 15.09
C ARG A 100 -5.06 -23.65 15.38
N HIS A 101 -4.44 -23.01 14.40
CA HIS A 101 -3.80 -21.71 14.58
C HIS A 101 -4.78 -20.60 15.01
N LEU A 102 -6.07 -20.74 14.69
CA LEU A 102 -7.15 -19.83 15.10
C LEU A 102 -7.54 -19.99 16.59
N PHE A 103 -7.12 -21.09 17.22
CA PHE A 103 -7.41 -21.39 18.63
C PHE A 103 -6.19 -21.15 19.53
N ASN A 104 -5.12 -20.55 19.00
CA ASN A 104 -3.95 -20.22 19.79
C ASN A 104 -4.29 -19.15 20.85
N PRO A 105 -3.95 -19.35 22.14
CA PRO A 105 -4.32 -18.40 23.21
C PRO A 105 -3.71 -17.01 23.03
N ASP A 106 -2.58 -16.90 22.33
CA ASP A 106 -1.87 -15.65 22.08
C ASP A 106 -2.18 -15.03 20.71
N LEU A 107 -3.13 -15.58 19.95
CA LEU A 107 -3.45 -15.17 18.57
C LEU A 107 -3.57 -13.65 18.41
N PHE A 108 -4.37 -13.01 19.26
CA PHE A 108 -4.60 -11.57 19.23
C PHE A 108 -3.34 -10.76 19.49
N THR A 109 -2.47 -11.24 20.38
CA THR A 109 -1.17 -10.63 20.66
C THR A 109 -0.25 -10.73 19.45
N TYR A 110 -0.18 -11.91 18.82
CA TYR A 110 0.65 -12.11 17.63
C TYR A 110 0.19 -11.21 16.48
N ILE A 111 -1.11 -11.19 16.17
CA ILE A 111 -1.66 -10.33 15.11
C ILE A 111 -1.36 -8.85 15.39
N LEU A 112 -1.57 -8.38 16.63
CA LEU A 112 -1.30 -6.99 17.01
C LEU A 112 0.18 -6.64 16.81
N VAL A 113 1.07 -7.44 17.38
CA VAL A 113 2.52 -7.18 17.34
C VAL A 113 3.01 -7.14 15.89
N LEU A 114 2.58 -8.08 15.04
CA LEU A 114 2.98 -8.09 13.62
C LEU A 114 2.53 -6.83 12.85
N LYS A 115 1.44 -6.16 13.27
CA LYS A 115 0.91 -4.94 12.62
C LYS A 115 1.41 -3.63 13.23
N LEU A 116 2.19 -3.65 14.33
CA LEU A 116 2.70 -2.41 14.94
C LEU A 116 3.55 -1.54 13.99
N PRO A 117 4.42 -2.08 13.10
CA PRO A 117 5.13 -1.26 12.12
C PRO A 117 4.19 -0.53 11.17
N TYR A 118 3.02 -1.12 10.86
CA TYR A 118 2.03 -0.53 9.97
C TYR A 118 1.32 0.64 10.65
N LEU A 119 1.02 0.53 11.95
CA LEU A 119 0.50 1.65 12.74
C LEU A 119 1.49 2.81 12.80
N LEU A 120 2.78 2.52 13.02
CA LEU A 120 3.81 3.56 13.03
C LEU A 120 3.90 4.26 11.67
N ALA A 121 3.93 3.50 10.58
CA ALA A 121 3.97 4.04 9.23
C ALA A 121 2.73 4.89 8.89
N ASP A 122 1.54 4.44 9.28
CA ASP A 122 0.28 5.17 9.08
C ASP A 122 0.29 6.54 9.79
N LEU A 123 0.73 6.60 11.04
CA LEU A 123 0.84 7.85 11.80
C LEU A 123 1.93 8.77 11.25
N LEU A 124 3.05 8.20 10.79
CA LEU A 124 4.11 8.97 10.13
C LEU A 124 3.64 9.56 8.80
N ILE A 125 2.84 8.83 8.01
CA ILE A 125 2.24 9.38 6.79
C ILE A 125 1.38 10.59 7.15
N LEU A 126 0.47 10.48 8.13
CA LEU A 126 -0.34 11.63 8.55
C LEU A 126 0.54 12.83 8.93
N LYS A 127 1.59 12.60 9.72
CA LYS A 127 2.54 13.65 10.11
C LYS A 127 3.15 14.33 8.88
N LEU A 128 3.59 13.56 7.87
CA LEU A 128 4.15 14.10 6.63
C LEU A 128 3.09 14.86 5.81
N LEU A 129 1.89 14.30 5.67
CA LEU A 129 0.79 14.93 4.93
C LEU A 129 0.38 16.28 5.54
N LEU A 130 0.39 16.40 6.87
CA LEU A 130 0.10 17.67 7.56
C LEU A 130 1.13 18.76 7.24
N THR A 131 2.36 18.41 6.84
CA THR A 131 3.37 19.38 6.39
C THR A 131 3.18 19.84 4.94
N LEU A 132 2.33 19.15 4.17
CA LEU A 132 2.05 19.43 2.76
C LEU A 132 0.80 20.30 2.54
N VAL A 133 0.13 20.74 3.60
CA VAL A 133 -1.09 21.54 3.50
C VAL A 133 -1.04 22.78 4.40
N ASP A 134 -1.76 23.83 3.98
CA ASP A 134 -1.96 25.00 4.83
C ASP A 134 -2.64 24.61 6.16
N PRO A 135 -2.34 25.32 7.27
CA PRO A 135 -2.94 25.06 8.58
C PRO A 135 -4.46 24.94 8.57
N LYS A 136 -5.16 25.73 7.73
CA LYS A 136 -6.62 25.71 7.59
C LYS A 136 -7.19 24.35 7.12
N PHE A 137 -6.40 23.52 6.45
CA PHE A 137 -6.84 22.21 5.95
C PHE A 137 -6.47 21.05 6.88
N THR A 138 -5.62 21.30 7.89
CA THR A 138 -5.06 20.24 8.76
C THR A 138 -6.13 19.42 9.47
N HIS A 139 -7.11 20.06 10.11
CA HIS A 139 -8.19 19.36 10.80
C HIS A 139 -8.98 18.44 9.86
N ARG A 140 -9.32 18.93 8.66
CA ARG A 140 -10.05 18.15 7.67
C ARG A 140 -9.22 16.97 7.16
N LEU A 141 -7.96 17.19 6.85
CA LEU A 141 -7.04 16.15 6.42
C LEU A 141 -6.87 15.07 7.51
N SER A 142 -6.74 15.48 8.77
CA SER A 142 -6.69 14.55 9.90
C SER A 142 -7.95 13.70 9.98
N LEU A 143 -9.15 14.28 9.88
CA LEU A 143 -10.40 13.50 9.88
C LEU A 143 -10.47 12.53 8.70
N LEU A 144 -10.17 13.01 7.50
CA LEU A 144 -10.20 12.22 6.27
C LEU A 144 -9.24 11.03 6.32
N TRP A 145 -8.05 11.20 6.90
CA TRP A 145 -7.05 10.13 7.04
C TRP A 145 -7.36 9.20 8.22
N LEU A 146 -7.60 9.77 9.41
CA LEU A 146 -7.77 9.01 10.64
C LEU A 146 -9.03 8.15 10.62
N PHE A 147 -10.08 8.53 9.91
CA PHE A 147 -11.32 7.74 9.83
C PHE A 147 -11.56 7.16 8.45
N ASN A 148 -10.49 7.01 7.65
CA ASN A 148 -10.61 6.48 6.30
C ASN A 148 -10.92 4.97 6.33
N PRO A 149 -12.08 4.51 5.81
CA PRO A 149 -12.46 3.10 5.86
C PRO A 149 -11.54 2.21 5.02
N VAL A 150 -10.99 2.73 3.92
CA VAL A 150 -10.05 1.97 3.07
C VAL A 150 -8.74 1.72 3.81
N SER A 151 -8.24 2.70 4.58
CA SER A 151 -7.04 2.52 5.42
C SER A 151 -7.30 1.50 6.53
N LEU A 152 -8.44 1.59 7.23
CA LEU A 152 -8.81 0.67 8.30
C LEU A 152 -8.89 -0.78 7.77
N TYR A 153 -9.53 -0.94 6.62
CA TYR A 153 -9.65 -2.21 5.94
C TYR A 153 -8.30 -2.76 5.44
N ALA A 154 -7.63 -2.04 4.54
CA ALA A 154 -6.45 -2.56 3.86
C ALA A 154 -5.20 -2.68 4.77
N VAL A 155 -5.00 -1.75 5.70
CA VAL A 155 -3.82 -1.73 6.56
C VAL A 155 -4.02 -2.63 7.78
N TYR A 156 -5.21 -2.60 8.40
CA TYR A 156 -5.42 -3.26 9.69
C TYR A 156 -6.26 -4.53 9.59
N MET A 157 -7.32 -4.58 8.78
CA MET A 157 -8.08 -5.82 8.64
C MET A 157 -7.33 -6.84 7.79
N ILE A 158 -6.85 -6.41 6.62
CA ILE A 158 -6.05 -7.26 5.73
C ILE A 158 -4.61 -7.41 6.26
N GLY A 159 -4.05 -6.39 6.92
CA GLY A 159 -2.71 -6.51 7.51
C GLY A 159 -1.58 -6.54 6.47
N GLN A 160 -1.70 -5.79 5.38
CA GLN A 160 -0.69 -5.75 4.32
C GLN A 160 0.35 -4.67 4.54
N PHE A 161 1.61 -4.97 4.23
CA PHE A 161 2.74 -4.04 4.41
C PHE A 161 2.77 -2.86 3.42
N ASP A 162 1.81 -2.74 2.50
CA ASP A 162 1.72 -1.70 1.47
C ASP A 162 1.78 -0.25 2.01
N ILE A 163 1.47 -0.05 3.29
CA ILE A 163 1.64 1.24 3.97
C ILE A 163 3.11 1.66 4.09
N LEU A 164 4.06 0.71 4.13
CA LEU A 164 5.50 0.97 4.22
C LEU A 164 6.06 1.64 2.94
N PRO A 165 5.86 1.10 1.72
CA PRO A 165 6.24 1.83 0.51
C PRO A 165 5.42 3.10 0.33
N ALA A 166 4.14 3.14 0.75
CA ALA A 166 3.35 4.38 0.71
C ALA A 166 3.98 5.50 1.55
N LEU A 167 4.51 5.21 2.75
CA LEU A 167 5.27 6.16 3.56
C LEU A 167 6.46 6.75 2.79
N LEU A 168 7.21 5.90 2.08
CA LEU A 168 8.35 6.35 1.27
C LEU A 168 7.91 7.20 0.08
N THR A 169 6.77 6.91 -0.56
CA THR A 169 6.23 7.77 -1.63
C THR A 169 5.81 9.16 -1.12
N VAL A 170 5.19 9.24 0.06
CA VAL A 170 4.80 10.52 0.68
C VAL A 170 6.04 11.31 1.12
N TRP A 171 7.05 10.62 1.67
CA TRP A 171 8.31 11.28 2.02
C TRP A 171 9.04 11.80 0.78
N SER A 172 9.05 11.02 -0.31
CA SER A 172 9.58 11.47 -1.60
C SER A 172 8.87 12.74 -2.08
N LEU A 173 7.53 12.77 -2.06
CA LEU A 173 6.75 13.96 -2.43
C LEU A 173 7.15 15.19 -1.58
N LEU A 174 7.28 15.03 -0.26
CA LEU A 174 7.74 16.11 0.62
C LEU A 174 9.13 16.63 0.24
N LEU A 175 10.06 15.75 -0.12
CA LEU A 175 11.40 16.15 -0.58
C LEU A 175 11.33 16.90 -1.92
N VAL A 176 10.45 16.50 -2.85
CA VAL A 176 10.23 17.22 -4.11
C VAL A 176 9.71 18.64 -3.86
N THR A 177 8.74 18.82 -2.96
CA THR A 177 8.22 20.17 -2.64
C THR A 177 9.29 21.10 -2.08
N LYS A 178 10.36 20.54 -1.49
CA LYS A 178 11.55 21.26 -1.00
C LYS A 178 12.67 21.36 -2.05
N ASN A 179 12.38 21.04 -3.31
CA ASN A 179 13.32 21.00 -4.44
C ASN A 179 14.52 20.04 -4.25
N ARG A 180 14.41 19.06 -3.34
CA ARG A 180 15.45 18.05 -3.06
C ARG A 180 15.24 16.81 -3.93
N LEU A 181 15.37 16.98 -5.25
CA LEU A 181 14.99 15.97 -6.24
C LEU A 181 15.82 14.67 -6.16
N THR A 182 17.14 14.76 -5.95
CA THR A 182 18.01 13.57 -5.87
C THR A 182 17.68 12.73 -4.63
N PRO A 183 17.63 13.27 -3.39
CA PRO A 183 17.12 12.53 -2.24
C PRO A 183 15.70 12.01 -2.42
N ALA A 184 14.80 12.79 -3.05
CA ALA A 184 13.44 12.34 -3.30
C ALA A 184 13.39 11.08 -4.18
N ALA A 185 14.19 11.06 -5.25
CA ALA A 185 14.31 9.93 -6.15
C ALA A 185 14.93 8.71 -5.45
N PHE A 186 15.96 8.89 -4.62
CA PHE A 186 16.53 7.80 -3.81
C PHE A 186 15.49 7.15 -2.88
N VAL A 187 14.75 7.97 -2.13
CA VAL A 187 13.70 7.49 -1.22
C VAL A 187 12.59 6.76 -1.99
N LEU A 188 12.25 7.24 -3.18
CA LEU A 188 11.28 6.58 -4.05
C LEU A 188 11.79 5.23 -4.57
N GLY A 189 13.09 5.15 -4.93
CA GLY A 189 13.78 3.91 -5.27
C GLY A 189 13.82 2.90 -4.12
N LEU A 190 14.05 3.35 -2.89
CA LEU A 190 13.91 2.49 -1.70
C LEU A 190 12.48 1.97 -1.52
N GLY A 191 11.47 2.81 -1.79
CA GLY A 191 10.07 2.38 -1.89
C GLY A 191 9.89 1.27 -2.92
N ALA A 192 10.51 1.42 -4.09
CA ALA A 192 10.51 0.41 -5.14
C ALA A 192 11.14 -0.93 -4.72
N ALA A 193 12.13 -0.89 -3.83
CA ALA A 193 12.76 -2.07 -3.27
C ALA A 193 11.89 -2.79 -2.22
N LEU A 194 10.83 -2.14 -1.70
CA LEU A 194 9.78 -2.81 -0.93
C LEU A 194 8.66 -3.37 -1.85
N LYS A 195 8.23 -2.56 -2.82
CA LYS A 195 7.19 -2.93 -3.78
C LYS A 195 7.38 -2.11 -5.04
N THR A 196 7.21 -2.68 -6.22
CA THR A 196 7.71 -2.07 -7.48
C THR A 196 6.96 -0.83 -7.97
N TYR A 197 5.73 -0.57 -7.52
CA TYR A 197 4.90 0.55 -8.03
C TYR A 197 5.53 1.97 -7.93
N PRO A 198 6.37 2.33 -6.93
CA PRO A 198 7.00 3.64 -6.85
C PRO A 198 7.91 3.96 -8.05
N LEU A 199 8.38 2.96 -8.81
CA LEU A 199 9.11 3.19 -10.06
C LEU A 199 8.26 3.94 -11.09
N LEU A 200 6.93 3.73 -11.09
CA LEU A 200 5.99 4.45 -11.95
C LEU A 200 5.96 5.96 -11.65
N LEU A 201 6.48 6.39 -10.49
CA LEU A 201 6.48 7.79 -10.07
C LEU A 201 7.80 8.51 -10.37
N VAL A 202 8.87 7.77 -10.69
CA VAL A 202 10.23 8.29 -10.90
C VAL A 202 10.30 9.30 -12.07
N PRO A 203 9.68 9.05 -13.25
CA PRO A 203 9.79 9.99 -14.38
C PRO A 203 9.30 11.39 -14.05
N PHE A 204 8.27 11.51 -13.20
CA PHE A 204 7.74 12.82 -12.80
C PHE A 204 8.75 13.64 -11.98
N ILE A 205 9.57 13.00 -11.14
CA ILE A 205 10.65 13.67 -10.41
C ILE A 205 11.78 14.07 -11.37
N ILE A 206 12.14 13.20 -12.32
CA ILE A 206 13.16 13.48 -13.33
C ILE A 206 12.79 14.75 -14.11
N PHE A 207 11.53 14.89 -14.53
CA PHE A 207 11.05 16.06 -15.27
C PHE A 207 11.22 17.38 -14.50
N ARG A 208 11.29 17.37 -13.17
CA ARG A 208 11.53 18.58 -12.36
C ARG A 208 12.98 19.09 -12.42
N SER A 209 13.86 18.34 -13.06
CA SER A 209 15.25 18.74 -13.27
C SER A 209 15.37 19.72 -14.44
N ARG A 210 16.11 20.82 -14.25
CA ARG A 210 16.30 21.87 -15.26
C ARG A 210 17.44 21.61 -16.25
N SER A 211 18.34 20.67 -15.98
CA SER A 211 19.48 20.32 -16.83
C SER A 211 19.59 18.81 -17.06
N PRO A 212 20.14 18.37 -18.20
CA PRO A 212 20.36 16.94 -18.47
C PRO A 212 21.24 16.24 -17.43
N SER A 213 22.27 16.92 -16.93
CA SER A 213 23.14 16.40 -15.86
C SER A 213 22.36 16.12 -14.57
N ARG A 214 21.44 17.01 -14.21
CA ARG A 214 20.58 16.83 -13.04
C ARG A 214 19.53 15.75 -13.26
N MET A 215 18.97 15.64 -14.47
CA MET A 215 18.09 14.52 -14.83
C MET A 215 18.81 13.17 -14.66
N LEU A 216 20.04 13.06 -15.16
CA LEU A 216 20.87 11.87 -14.99
C LEU A 216 21.13 11.56 -13.51
N ALA A 217 21.54 12.57 -12.72
CA ALA A 217 21.77 12.39 -11.29
C ALA A 217 20.52 11.93 -10.53
N VAL A 218 19.35 12.49 -10.84
CA VAL A 218 18.07 12.09 -10.24
C VAL A 218 17.70 10.66 -10.67
N GLY A 219 17.87 10.32 -11.95
CA GLY A 219 17.63 8.97 -12.46
C GLY A 219 18.54 7.92 -11.81
N LEU A 220 19.85 8.16 -11.79
CA LEU A 220 20.83 7.30 -11.12
C LEU A 220 20.53 7.15 -9.63
N SER A 221 20.04 8.22 -8.99
CA SER A 221 19.64 8.17 -7.58
C SER A 221 18.40 7.32 -7.33
N ALA A 222 17.42 7.32 -8.24
CA ALA A 222 16.28 6.39 -8.15
C ALA A 222 16.74 4.95 -8.33
N VAL A 223 17.57 4.71 -9.36
CA VAL A 223 18.15 3.39 -9.63
C VAL A 223 18.97 2.90 -8.45
N SER A 224 19.80 3.74 -7.83
CA SER A 224 20.61 3.32 -6.68
C SER A 224 19.76 2.93 -5.47
N GLY A 225 18.71 3.71 -5.15
CA GLY A 225 17.79 3.37 -4.07
C GLY A 225 17.07 2.04 -4.29
N TRP A 226 16.73 1.74 -5.55
CA TRP A 226 16.08 0.47 -5.92
C TRP A 226 17.07 -0.72 -5.99
N LEU A 227 18.24 -0.50 -6.59
CA LEU A 227 19.20 -1.55 -6.93
C LEU A 227 20.03 -2.00 -5.72
N ILE A 228 20.46 -1.08 -4.85
CA ILE A 228 21.38 -1.39 -3.73
C ILE A 228 20.85 -2.55 -2.86
N PRO A 229 19.58 -2.56 -2.40
CA PRO A 229 19.05 -3.68 -1.60
C PRO A 229 18.96 -5.00 -2.38
N MET A 230 18.96 -4.95 -3.70
CA MET A 230 18.81 -6.10 -4.59
C MET A 230 20.15 -6.66 -5.07
N LEU A 231 21.24 -5.87 -5.05
CA LEU A 231 22.57 -6.25 -5.55
C LEU A 231 23.05 -7.63 -5.09
N PRO A 232 22.90 -8.04 -3.81
CA PRO A 232 23.38 -9.35 -3.36
C PRO A 232 22.64 -10.56 -3.98
N PHE A 233 21.46 -10.33 -4.57
CA PHE A 233 20.55 -11.40 -5.02
C PHE A 233 20.44 -11.51 -6.53
N PHE A 234 20.88 -10.50 -7.29
CA PHE A 234 20.72 -10.48 -8.76
C PHE A 234 21.40 -11.64 -9.48
N SER A 235 22.45 -12.22 -8.91
CA SER A 235 23.13 -13.39 -9.46
C SER A 235 22.35 -14.69 -9.28
N THR A 236 21.27 -14.69 -8.49
CA THR A 236 20.52 -15.91 -8.14
C THR A 236 19.30 -16.09 -9.05
N PRO A 237 19.20 -17.21 -9.81
CA PRO A 237 18.08 -17.43 -10.71
C PRO A 237 16.72 -17.45 -9.98
N SER A 238 16.68 -18.02 -8.77
CA SER A 238 15.48 -18.11 -7.95
C SER A 238 14.91 -16.73 -7.60
N PHE A 239 15.78 -15.75 -7.33
CA PHE A 239 15.38 -14.36 -7.10
C PHE A 239 14.77 -13.74 -8.36
N VAL A 240 15.45 -13.88 -9.50
CA VAL A 240 14.98 -13.29 -10.76
C VAL A 240 13.60 -13.84 -11.12
N GLN A 241 13.40 -15.16 -10.98
CA GLN A 241 12.13 -15.82 -11.22
C GLN A 241 11.04 -15.34 -10.24
N SER A 242 11.34 -15.30 -8.93
CA SER A 242 10.34 -14.98 -7.91
C SER A 242 9.91 -13.51 -7.95
N VAL A 243 10.82 -12.58 -8.23
CA VAL A 243 10.54 -11.14 -8.13
C VAL A 243 10.11 -10.54 -9.47
N PHE A 244 10.82 -10.84 -10.55
CA PHE A 244 10.59 -10.19 -11.85
C PHE A 244 9.64 -10.96 -12.76
N GLN A 245 9.56 -12.28 -12.63
CA GLN A 245 8.66 -13.11 -13.44
C GLN A 245 7.33 -13.41 -12.73
N SER A 246 7.09 -12.80 -11.56
CA SER A 246 5.81 -12.92 -10.87
C SER A 246 4.68 -12.28 -11.69
N SER A 247 3.52 -12.93 -11.69
CA SER A 247 2.34 -12.45 -12.43
C SER A 247 1.79 -11.11 -11.93
N LEU A 248 2.20 -10.66 -10.73
CA LEU A 248 1.61 -9.51 -10.06
C LEU A 248 2.01 -8.17 -10.69
N ALA A 249 3.29 -7.97 -11.01
CA ALA A 249 3.77 -6.77 -11.68
C ALA A 249 3.31 -6.70 -13.14
N GLY A 250 3.23 -7.86 -13.80
CA GLY A 250 2.76 -7.99 -15.18
C GLY A 250 1.37 -7.39 -15.41
N ARG A 251 0.45 -7.54 -14.43
CA ARG A 251 -0.95 -7.04 -14.54
C ARG A 251 -1.06 -5.55 -14.86
N ILE A 252 -0.09 -4.74 -14.42
CA ILE A 252 -0.09 -3.29 -14.69
C ILE A 252 0.35 -3.05 -16.13
N PHE A 253 1.47 -3.63 -16.54
CA PHE A 253 2.09 -3.36 -17.84
C PHE A 253 1.40 -4.07 -19.02
N THR A 254 0.66 -5.15 -18.79
CA THR A 254 -0.12 -5.83 -19.83
C THR A 254 -1.47 -5.18 -20.10
N THR A 255 -1.80 -4.06 -19.44
CA THR A 255 -3.08 -3.36 -19.59
C THR A 255 -2.92 -2.11 -20.49
N PRO A 256 -3.34 -2.13 -21.76
CA PRO A 256 -3.09 -1.03 -22.71
C PRO A 256 -3.66 0.31 -22.26
N TYR A 257 -4.84 0.31 -21.64
CA TYR A 257 -5.49 1.54 -21.15
C TYR A 257 -4.69 2.24 -20.04
N PHE A 258 -4.03 1.47 -19.17
CA PHE A 258 -3.12 2.02 -18.17
C PHE A 258 -1.94 2.72 -18.85
N LEU A 259 -1.30 2.08 -19.83
CA LEU A 259 -0.15 2.66 -20.54
C LEU A 259 -0.53 3.94 -21.27
N LEU A 260 -1.66 3.95 -21.98
CA LEU A 260 -2.15 5.15 -22.67
C LEU A 260 -2.39 6.30 -21.67
N PHE A 261 -3.09 6.03 -20.56
CA PHE A 261 -3.35 7.03 -19.53
C PHE A 261 -2.05 7.53 -18.89
N TYR A 262 -1.10 6.63 -18.61
CA TYR A 262 0.19 6.97 -18.02
C TYR A 262 1.03 7.85 -18.95
N LEU A 263 1.06 7.56 -20.26
CA LEU A 263 1.73 8.40 -21.25
C LEU A 263 1.11 9.80 -21.35
N LEU A 264 -0.23 9.89 -21.26
CA LEU A 264 -0.92 11.19 -21.20
C LEU A 264 -0.51 11.99 -19.95
N LEU A 265 -0.47 11.34 -18.78
CA LEU A 265 0.01 11.97 -17.54
C LEU A 265 1.47 12.44 -17.65
N LEU A 266 2.34 11.65 -18.28
CA LEU A 266 3.73 12.05 -18.55
C LEU A 266 3.78 13.29 -19.45
N GLY A 267 2.97 13.35 -20.50
CA GLY A 267 2.85 14.52 -21.38
C GLY A 267 2.44 15.79 -20.63
N PHE A 268 1.38 15.71 -19.80
CA PHE A 268 0.95 16.84 -18.98
C PHE A 268 2.01 17.26 -17.95
N SER A 269 2.63 16.29 -17.27
CA SER A 269 3.68 16.56 -16.28
C SER A 269 4.94 17.16 -16.91
N PHE A 270 5.29 16.78 -18.14
CA PHE A 270 6.40 17.36 -18.88
C PHE A 270 6.12 18.79 -19.34
N ARG A 271 4.89 19.08 -19.77
CA ARG A 271 4.45 20.45 -20.08
C ARG A 271 4.58 21.35 -18.85
N ASP A 272 4.13 20.86 -17.70
CA ASP A 272 4.08 21.63 -16.45
C ASP A 272 5.32 21.36 -15.55
N ARG A 273 6.48 21.08 -16.18
CA ARG A 273 7.68 20.55 -15.53
C ARG A 273 8.35 21.43 -14.48
N PHE A 274 7.95 22.69 -14.38
CA PHE A 274 8.49 23.63 -13.39
C PHE A 274 7.71 23.63 -12.06
N ARG A 275 6.56 22.94 -12.02
CA ARG A 275 5.71 22.83 -10.83
C ARG A 275 6.22 21.74 -9.89
N LEU A 276 6.60 22.10 -8.67
CA LEU A 276 7.12 21.14 -7.69
C LEU A 276 6.03 20.29 -7.01
N ASP A 277 4.77 20.74 -6.98
CA ASP A 277 3.67 19.92 -6.47
C ASP A 277 3.34 18.79 -7.45
N LEU A 278 3.81 17.57 -7.13
CA LEU A 278 3.56 16.33 -7.86
C LEU A 278 2.31 15.57 -7.39
N THR A 279 1.49 16.16 -6.51
CA THR A 279 0.30 15.48 -5.98
C THR A 279 -0.62 14.96 -7.10
N PRO A 280 -0.93 15.71 -8.18
CA PRO A 280 -1.78 15.20 -9.26
C PRO A 280 -1.16 14.03 -10.03
N GLU A 281 0.15 14.04 -10.27
CA GLU A 281 0.87 12.97 -10.94
C GLU A 281 0.89 11.69 -10.09
N PHE A 282 1.24 11.82 -8.80
CA PHE A 282 1.29 10.68 -7.89
C PHE A 282 -0.10 10.09 -7.65
N MET A 283 -1.11 10.95 -7.47
CA MET A 283 -2.50 10.52 -7.37
C MET A 283 -2.97 9.87 -8.67
N GLY A 284 -2.76 10.53 -9.81
CA GLY A 284 -3.22 10.05 -11.12
C GLY A 284 -2.65 8.69 -11.48
N THR A 285 -1.34 8.50 -11.30
CA THR A 285 -0.69 7.23 -11.62
C THR A 285 -1.14 6.10 -10.69
N THR A 286 -1.20 6.34 -9.37
CA THR A 286 -1.61 5.28 -8.43
C THR A 286 -3.10 4.96 -8.57
N LEU A 287 -3.96 5.96 -8.80
CA LEU A 287 -5.38 5.75 -9.07
C LEU A 287 -5.61 5.02 -10.40
N ALA A 288 -4.78 5.30 -11.42
CA ALA A 288 -4.84 4.59 -12.70
C ALA A 288 -4.59 3.08 -12.56
N VAL A 289 -3.71 2.68 -11.64
CA VAL A 289 -3.51 1.25 -11.36
C VAL A 289 -4.82 0.61 -10.87
N LEU A 290 -5.56 1.28 -9.98
CA LEU A 290 -6.86 0.79 -9.50
C LEU A 290 -7.94 0.83 -10.58
N MET A 291 -7.92 1.84 -11.43
CA MET A 291 -8.91 2.02 -12.50
C MET A 291 -8.80 0.97 -13.60
N PHE A 292 -7.57 0.63 -14.02
CA PHE A 292 -7.35 -0.15 -15.23
C PHE A 292 -6.90 -1.59 -14.97
N SER A 293 -6.20 -1.86 -13.86
CA SER A 293 -5.64 -3.18 -13.59
C SER A 293 -6.58 -4.06 -12.75
N ARG A 294 -6.36 -5.38 -12.78
CA ARG A 294 -6.92 -6.30 -11.78
C ARG A 294 -6.15 -6.11 -10.47
N PHE A 295 -6.70 -5.31 -9.56
CA PHE A 295 -6.07 -4.91 -8.32
C PHE A 295 -6.41 -5.80 -7.14
N HIS A 296 -5.58 -5.73 -6.10
CA HIS A 296 -5.88 -6.24 -4.77
C HIS A 296 -6.23 -5.08 -3.82
N ALA A 297 -6.95 -5.37 -2.73
CA ALA A 297 -7.42 -4.34 -1.80
C ALA A 297 -6.32 -3.40 -1.29
N GLN A 298 -5.16 -3.98 -0.97
CA GLN A 298 -4.03 -3.25 -0.41
C GLN A 298 -3.40 -2.22 -1.37
N TRP A 299 -3.64 -2.32 -2.68
CA TRP A 299 -3.12 -1.35 -3.64
C TRP A 299 -3.75 0.03 -3.47
N ALA A 300 -4.96 0.10 -2.89
CA ALA A 300 -5.61 1.38 -2.64
C ALA A 300 -4.81 2.28 -1.67
N VAL A 301 -4.02 1.67 -0.78
CA VAL A 301 -3.15 2.36 0.19
C VAL A 301 -2.14 3.28 -0.53
N TRP A 302 -1.72 2.94 -1.74
CA TRP A 302 -0.78 3.75 -2.52
C TRP A 302 -1.38 5.10 -2.92
N THR A 303 -2.71 5.14 -3.10
CA THR A 303 -3.43 6.30 -3.62
C THR A 303 -4.01 7.18 -2.52
N LEU A 304 -4.36 6.60 -1.37
CA LEU A 304 -5.01 7.31 -0.27
C LEU A 304 -4.32 8.62 0.13
N PRO A 305 -2.98 8.69 0.31
CA PRO A 305 -2.35 9.93 0.77
C PRO A 305 -2.65 11.12 -0.14
N PHE A 306 -2.61 10.90 -1.45
CA PHE A 306 -2.77 11.95 -2.45
C PHE A 306 -4.23 12.32 -2.69
N VAL A 307 -5.15 11.34 -2.61
CA VAL A 307 -6.59 11.62 -2.65
C VAL A 307 -7.03 12.40 -1.41
N MET A 308 -6.55 12.05 -0.21
CA MET A 308 -6.89 12.78 1.02
C MET A 308 -6.37 14.22 0.99
N LEU A 309 -5.13 14.46 0.51
CA LEU A 309 -4.61 15.83 0.28
C LEU A 309 -5.53 16.63 -0.63
N THR A 310 -5.95 16.00 -1.75
CA THR A 310 -6.81 16.62 -2.75
C THR A 310 -8.20 16.93 -2.19
N GLN A 311 -8.82 15.99 -1.48
CA GLN A 311 -10.12 16.17 -0.83
C GLN A 311 -10.10 17.21 0.28
N ALA A 312 -9.01 17.30 1.05
CA ALA A 312 -8.88 18.30 2.09
C ALA A 312 -8.90 19.72 1.50
N ARG A 313 -8.21 19.91 0.37
CA ARG A 313 -8.20 21.16 -0.40
C ARG A 313 -9.51 21.38 -1.18
N ARG A 314 -10.22 20.31 -1.54
CA ARG A 314 -11.42 20.34 -2.42
C ARG A 314 -12.56 19.44 -1.93
N PRO A 315 -13.30 19.88 -0.89
CA PRO A 315 -14.56 19.29 -0.42
C PRO A 315 -15.48 18.69 -1.49
N ARG A 316 -15.65 19.37 -2.63
CA ARG A 316 -16.55 18.95 -3.70
C ARG A 316 -16.21 17.59 -4.31
N LEU A 317 -14.97 17.13 -4.16
CA LEU A 317 -14.55 15.81 -4.64
C LEU A 317 -14.94 14.68 -3.69
N ASN A 318 -15.47 14.99 -2.51
CA ASN A 318 -15.90 13.97 -1.54
C ASN A 318 -16.98 13.04 -2.08
N ILE A 319 -17.90 13.55 -2.91
CA ILE A 319 -18.94 12.70 -3.51
C ILE A 319 -18.34 11.67 -4.47
N PHE A 320 -17.42 12.09 -5.35
CA PHE A 320 -16.73 11.20 -6.27
C PHE A 320 -15.82 10.22 -5.55
N ALA A 321 -15.10 10.67 -4.51
CA ALA A 321 -14.31 9.77 -3.66
C ALA A 321 -15.18 8.75 -2.92
N SER A 322 -16.41 9.12 -2.53
CA SER A 322 -17.37 8.18 -1.91
C SER A 322 -17.86 7.14 -2.90
N PHE A 323 -18.20 7.55 -4.13
CA PHE A 323 -18.53 6.61 -5.20
C PHE A 323 -17.36 5.69 -5.56
N PHE A 324 -16.14 6.23 -5.60
CA PHE A 324 -14.94 5.44 -5.81
C PHE A 324 -14.75 4.41 -4.70
N ALA A 325 -14.87 4.81 -3.43
CA ALA A 325 -14.75 3.91 -2.29
C ALA A 325 -15.84 2.83 -2.29
N LEU A 326 -17.09 3.19 -2.61
CA LEU A 326 -18.20 2.26 -2.75
C LEU A 326 -17.91 1.21 -3.84
N ALA A 327 -17.51 1.67 -5.03
CA ALA A 327 -17.15 0.79 -6.13
C ALA A 327 -15.95 -0.10 -5.79
N PHE A 328 -14.93 0.46 -5.12
CA PHE A 328 -13.78 -0.28 -4.65
C PHE A 328 -14.18 -1.42 -3.70
N PHE A 329 -14.94 -1.14 -2.64
CA PHE A 329 -15.36 -2.18 -1.69
C PHE A 329 -16.26 -3.22 -2.35
N ALA A 330 -17.19 -2.79 -3.21
CA ALA A 330 -18.03 -3.71 -3.95
C ALA A 330 -17.19 -4.67 -4.83
N LEU A 331 -16.21 -4.15 -5.56
CA LEU A 331 -15.32 -4.98 -6.37
C LEU A 331 -14.46 -5.93 -5.54
N ILE A 332 -13.96 -5.48 -4.38
CA ILE A 332 -13.20 -6.35 -3.46
C ILE A 332 -14.08 -7.48 -2.92
N PHE A 333 -15.31 -7.19 -2.53
CA PHE A 333 -16.22 -8.20 -1.97
C PHE A 333 -16.83 -9.14 -3.02
N LEU A 334 -16.72 -8.79 -4.30
CA LEU A 334 -17.06 -9.65 -5.44
C LEU A 334 -15.92 -10.62 -5.84
N ILE A 335 -14.73 -10.48 -5.27
CA ILE A 335 -13.67 -11.48 -5.44
C ILE A 335 -14.09 -12.74 -4.66
N PRO A 336 -13.99 -13.95 -5.25
CA PRO A 336 -14.41 -15.20 -4.61
C PRO A 336 -13.39 -15.67 -3.57
N ASP A 337 -13.17 -14.82 -2.55
CA ASP A 337 -12.28 -15.07 -1.42
C ASP A 337 -12.97 -14.58 -0.14
N GLN A 338 -13.21 -15.51 0.79
CA GLN A 338 -13.88 -15.21 2.05
C GLN A 338 -13.06 -14.28 2.95
N TYR A 339 -11.73 -14.31 2.86
CA TYR A 339 -10.85 -13.45 3.65
C TYR A 339 -10.83 -12.01 3.17
N LEU A 340 -11.52 -11.70 2.06
CA LEU A 340 -11.83 -10.32 1.67
C LEU A 340 -13.15 -9.81 2.25
N SER A 341 -13.84 -10.58 3.08
CA SER A 341 -15.11 -10.16 3.70
C SER A 341 -15.28 -10.75 5.11
N VAL A 342 -16.12 -11.78 5.26
CA VAL A 342 -16.47 -12.38 6.55
C VAL A 342 -15.32 -13.16 7.18
N GLY A 343 -14.42 -13.73 6.36
CA GLY A 343 -13.24 -14.46 6.81
C GLY A 343 -12.26 -13.60 7.63
N LEU A 344 -12.36 -12.28 7.52
CA LEU A 344 -11.55 -11.35 8.33
C LEU A 344 -11.84 -11.45 9.83
N PHE A 345 -13.03 -11.94 10.21
CA PHE A 345 -13.47 -12.08 11.60
C PHE A 345 -13.14 -13.46 12.19
N THR A 346 -12.40 -14.31 11.47
CA THR A 346 -12.03 -15.67 11.92
C THR A 346 -11.26 -15.73 13.25
N PRO A 347 -10.47 -14.73 13.69
CA PRO A 347 -9.92 -14.73 15.04
C PRO A 347 -10.98 -14.68 16.14
N LEU A 348 -12.11 -14.03 15.88
CA LEU A 348 -13.23 -13.92 16.81
C LEU A 348 -14.17 -15.13 16.70
N ILE A 349 -14.44 -15.56 15.47
CA ILE A 349 -15.38 -16.65 15.15
C ILE A 349 -14.71 -17.57 14.12
N PRO A 350 -13.94 -18.57 14.58
CA PRO A 350 -13.14 -19.43 13.68
C PRO A 350 -13.97 -20.14 12.59
N TYR A 351 -15.23 -20.49 12.88
CA TYR A 351 -16.11 -21.19 11.95
C TYR A 351 -16.54 -20.37 10.72
N LEU A 352 -16.25 -19.06 10.68
CA LEU A 352 -16.53 -18.24 9.50
C LEU A 352 -15.75 -18.69 8.26
N THR A 353 -14.66 -19.46 8.42
CA THR A 353 -13.94 -20.11 7.31
C THR A 353 -14.77 -21.12 6.52
N THR A 354 -15.90 -21.56 7.07
CA THR A 354 -16.81 -22.52 6.42
C THR A 354 -17.90 -21.85 5.59
N ILE A 355 -18.04 -20.52 5.68
CA ILE A 355 -19.05 -19.77 4.94
C ILE A 355 -18.53 -19.49 3.52
N PRO A 356 -19.31 -19.80 2.46
CA PRO A 356 -18.91 -19.46 1.10
C PRO A 356 -18.66 -17.95 0.93
N PRO A 357 -17.70 -17.54 0.08
CA PRO A 357 -17.45 -16.12 -0.22
C PRO A 357 -18.73 -15.40 -0.65
N LEU A 358 -18.87 -14.11 -0.33
CA LEU A 358 -20.06 -13.32 -0.67
C LEU A 358 -20.40 -13.38 -2.18
N ALA A 359 -19.37 -13.35 -3.03
CA ALA A 359 -19.52 -13.48 -4.48
C ALA A 359 -20.26 -14.76 -4.92
N ALA A 360 -20.10 -15.87 -4.17
CA ALA A 360 -20.76 -17.14 -4.47
C ALA A 360 -22.25 -17.15 -4.06
N GLN A 361 -22.68 -16.20 -3.24
CA GLN A 361 -24.06 -16.08 -2.73
C GLN A 361 -24.90 -15.08 -3.53
N LEU A 362 -24.26 -14.28 -4.39
CA LEU A 362 -24.94 -13.27 -5.19
C LEU A 362 -25.51 -13.87 -6.49
N PRO A 363 -26.61 -13.31 -7.02
CA PRO A 363 -27.13 -13.71 -8.32
C PRO A 363 -26.11 -13.41 -9.43
N GLN A 364 -26.19 -14.17 -10.52
CA GLN A 364 -25.32 -14.04 -11.71
C GLN A 364 -25.66 -12.78 -12.53
N LEU A 365 -25.50 -11.61 -11.91
CA LEU A 365 -25.66 -10.30 -12.53
C LEU A 365 -24.28 -9.68 -12.80
N PRO A 366 -24.14 -8.80 -13.81
CA PRO A 366 -22.87 -8.18 -14.18
C PRO A 366 -22.49 -7.03 -13.23
N PHE A 367 -22.52 -7.30 -11.92
CA PHE A 367 -22.17 -6.31 -10.89
C PHE A 367 -20.73 -5.81 -11.05
N ASP A 368 -19.82 -6.68 -11.49
CA ASP A 368 -18.44 -6.30 -11.74
C ASP A 368 -18.34 -5.18 -12.79
N LEU A 369 -19.10 -5.25 -13.89
CA LEU A 369 -19.12 -4.24 -14.93
C LEU A 369 -19.67 -2.91 -14.40
N LEU A 370 -20.77 -2.96 -13.62
CA LEU A 370 -21.39 -1.78 -13.01
C LEU A 370 -20.39 -1.05 -12.09
N PHE A 371 -19.77 -1.78 -11.15
CA PHE A 371 -18.85 -1.17 -10.19
C PHE A 371 -17.53 -0.77 -10.86
N ARG A 372 -17.05 -1.48 -11.88
CA ARG A 372 -15.91 -1.03 -12.71
C ARG A 372 -16.22 0.29 -13.42
N GLY A 373 -17.42 0.43 -14.00
CA GLY A 373 -17.86 1.68 -14.62
C GLY A 373 -17.89 2.84 -13.63
N LEU A 374 -18.45 2.61 -12.43
CA LEU A 374 -18.48 3.61 -11.36
C LEU A 374 -17.07 3.98 -10.87
N LEU A 375 -16.18 2.99 -10.69
CA LEU A 375 -14.78 3.19 -10.31
C LEU A 375 -14.04 4.05 -11.34
N LEU A 376 -14.20 3.74 -12.63
CA LEU A 376 -13.62 4.50 -13.73
C LEU A 376 -14.13 5.94 -13.74
N PHE A 377 -15.46 6.13 -13.79
CA PHE A 377 -16.07 7.46 -13.87
C PHE A 377 -15.63 8.36 -12.70
N SER A 378 -15.74 7.84 -11.47
CA SER A 378 -15.35 8.59 -10.28
C SER A 378 -13.85 8.86 -10.23
N GLY A 379 -13.01 7.89 -10.58
CA GLY A 379 -11.56 8.05 -10.62
C GLY A 379 -11.09 9.07 -11.65
N PHE A 380 -11.62 9.02 -12.87
CA PHE A 380 -11.35 10.01 -13.91
C PHE A 380 -11.75 11.42 -13.46
N TRP A 381 -12.92 11.57 -12.84
CA TRP A 381 -13.38 12.88 -12.36
C TRP A 381 -12.45 13.46 -11.29
N ILE A 382 -11.98 12.63 -10.35
CA ILE A 382 -11.01 13.03 -9.32
C ILE A 382 -9.72 13.52 -9.99
N VAL A 383 -9.17 12.78 -10.96
CA VAL A 383 -7.92 13.13 -11.64
C VAL A 383 -8.07 14.40 -12.49
N LEU A 384 -9.09 14.49 -13.34
CA LEU A 384 -9.33 15.65 -14.20
C LEU A 384 -9.52 16.93 -13.37
N SER A 385 -10.24 16.83 -12.25
CA SER A 385 -10.44 17.95 -11.34
C SER A 385 -9.13 18.47 -10.76
N THR A 386 -8.14 17.60 -10.51
CA THR A 386 -6.81 18.03 -10.03
C THR A 386 -5.99 18.78 -11.07
N PHE A 387 -5.91 18.28 -12.31
CA PHE A 387 -5.08 18.88 -13.35
C PHE A 387 -5.62 20.22 -13.87
N THR A 388 -6.94 20.37 -13.99
CA THR A 388 -7.59 21.60 -14.49
C THR A 388 -7.41 22.84 -13.61
N HIS A 389 -7.18 22.65 -12.32
CA HIS A 389 -6.89 23.76 -11.40
C HIS A 389 -5.40 23.94 -11.12
N ALA A 390 -4.57 22.91 -11.34
CA ALA A 390 -3.13 23.08 -11.22
C ALA A 390 -2.61 24.16 -12.20
N SER A 391 -3.24 24.27 -13.37
CA SER A 391 -2.94 25.29 -14.38
C SER A 391 -3.48 26.70 -14.07
N GLN A 392 -4.29 26.88 -13.03
CA GLN A 392 -4.86 28.19 -12.66
C GLN A 392 -4.06 28.91 -11.56
N ASN A 393 -3.15 28.21 -10.89
CA ASN A 393 -2.30 28.73 -9.82
C ASN A 393 -0.81 28.79 -10.19
N SER A 394 -0.47 28.44 -11.42
CA SER A 394 0.83 28.65 -12.07
C SER A 394 0.78 29.90 -12.91
#